data_AF-A0A967TKJ5-F1
#
_entry.id   AF-A0A967TKJ5-F1
#
_cell.length_a   1.000
_cell.length_b   1.000
_cell.length_c   1.000
_cell.angle_alpha   90.00
_cell.angle_beta   90.00
_cell.angle_gamma   90.00
#
_symmetry.space_group_name_H-M   'P 1'
#
loop_
_entity.id
_entity.type
_entity.pdbx_description
1 polymer ?
#
loop_
_entity_poly.entity_id
_entity_poly.type
_entity_poly.pdbx_seq_one_letter_code
_entity_poly.pdbx_strand_id
1 'polypeptide(L)'
;VTPCPYMPVEAGDLMETPFREIWEASPVFTRLREGGLGGRCGRCEYRKVCGGCRARAFAETGDPLGPDDSCAYEPSGEREPIEPSRAITYGTPPRSHEDEAAPGVGEGEAPDDGEALPLPWSEDARARAERIPSFVRSVVTARVERFARERGYERVDAEVMAEVRRSLPVDFSKRLPFFLKETEDDPNEP
;
A
#
# COMPACT_ATOMS: atom_id res chain seq x y z
N VAL A 1 14.70 -13.18 -7.75
CA VAL A 1 13.63 -12.15 -7.66
C VAL A 1 12.45 -12.59 -8.50
N THR A 2 11.26 -12.65 -7.91
CA THR A 2 10.00 -12.93 -8.61
C THR A 2 9.02 -11.77 -8.42
N PRO A 3 8.11 -11.49 -9.36
CA PRO A 3 7.15 -10.39 -9.22
C PRO A 3 6.07 -10.62 -8.16
N CYS A 4 5.78 -11.89 -7.85
CA CYS A 4 4.78 -12.30 -6.87
C CYS A 4 5.24 -13.62 -6.25
N PRO A 5 5.09 -13.82 -4.92
CA PRO A 5 5.48 -15.08 -4.27
C PRO A 5 4.70 -16.30 -4.80
N TYR A 6 3.52 -16.09 -5.39
CA TYR A 6 2.68 -17.14 -5.96
C TYR A 6 2.87 -17.33 -7.48
N MET A 7 3.84 -16.64 -8.07
CA MET A 7 4.12 -16.71 -9.51
C MET A 7 5.61 -17.02 -9.70
N PRO A 8 5.99 -18.27 -9.99
CA PRO A 8 7.39 -18.70 -10.09
C PRO A 8 8.03 -18.28 -11.43
N VAL A 9 7.78 -17.04 -11.87
CA VAL A 9 8.40 -16.43 -13.05
C VAL A 9 9.58 -15.60 -12.57
N GLU A 10 10.79 -16.05 -12.90
CA GLU A 10 12.03 -15.43 -12.43
C GLU A 10 12.34 -14.14 -13.23
N ALA A 11 12.52 -13.03 -12.52
CA ALA A 11 12.92 -11.76 -13.10
C ALA A 11 14.45 -11.53 -13.05
N GLY A 12 15.18 -12.27 -12.21
CA GLY A 12 16.64 -12.20 -12.06
C GLY A 12 17.14 -12.68 -10.69
N ASP A 13 18.45 -12.81 -10.52
CA ASP A 13 19.11 -13.19 -9.26
C ASP A 13 19.87 -12.01 -8.64
N LEU A 14 19.68 -11.78 -7.33
CA LEU A 14 20.34 -10.70 -6.57
C LEU A 14 21.82 -10.96 -6.33
N MET A 15 22.27 -12.21 -6.42
CA MET A 15 23.69 -12.55 -6.29
C MET A 15 24.49 -12.17 -7.54
N GLU A 16 23.81 -12.01 -8.68
CA GLU A 16 24.43 -11.73 -9.98
C GLU A 16 24.13 -10.33 -10.49
N THR A 17 22.93 -9.79 -10.23
CA THR A 17 22.47 -8.51 -10.79
C THR A 17 21.91 -7.60 -9.69
N PRO A 18 22.28 -6.30 -9.65
CA PRO A 18 21.72 -5.37 -8.68
C PRO A 18 20.19 -5.28 -8.80
N PHE A 19 19.50 -5.20 -7.65
CA PHE A 19 18.03 -5.15 -7.61
C PHE A 19 17.44 -4.08 -8.54
N ARG A 20 18.06 -2.89 -8.59
CA ARG A 20 17.60 -1.78 -9.43
C ARG A 20 17.55 -2.17 -10.91
N GLU A 21 18.58 -2.85 -11.40
CA GLU A 21 18.67 -3.28 -12.79
C GLU A 21 17.64 -4.36 -13.10
N ILE A 22 17.47 -5.34 -12.21
CA ILE A 22 16.39 -6.34 -12.31
C ILE A 22 15.03 -5.62 -12.39
N TRP A 23 14.79 -4.67 -11.48
CA TRP A 23 13.53 -3.95 -11.39
C TRP A 23 13.22 -3.10 -12.62
N GLU A 24 14.19 -2.31 -13.09
CA GLU A 24 14.01 -1.37 -14.20
C GLU A 24 14.03 -2.08 -15.57
N ALA A 25 14.89 -3.08 -15.76
CA ALA A 25 15.24 -3.59 -17.09
C ALA A 25 14.86 -5.06 -17.33
N SER A 26 14.48 -5.85 -16.33
CA SER A 26 14.15 -7.26 -16.59
C SER A 26 12.99 -7.39 -17.58
N PRO A 27 13.04 -8.35 -18.52
CA PRO A 27 11.95 -8.58 -19.48
C PRO A 27 10.61 -8.90 -18.79
N VAL A 28 10.65 -9.60 -17.65
CA VAL A 28 9.46 -9.96 -16.88
C VAL A 28 8.77 -8.72 -16.32
N PHE A 29 9.49 -7.84 -15.62
CA PHE A 29 8.88 -6.62 -15.07
C PHE A 29 8.48 -5.63 -16.17
N THR A 30 9.24 -5.56 -17.26
CA THR A 30 8.91 -4.71 -18.42
C THR A 30 7.58 -5.14 -19.05
N ARG A 31 7.42 -6.43 -19.36
CA ARG A 31 6.17 -6.99 -19.89
C ARG A 31 4.96 -6.74 -18.98
N LEU A 32 5.16 -6.90 -17.67
CA LEU A 32 4.09 -6.71 -16.68
C LEU A 32 3.67 -5.23 -16.58
N ARG A 33 4.60 -4.29 -16.70
CA ARG A 33 4.31 -2.84 -16.69
C ARG A 33 3.66 -2.36 -17.98
N GLU A 34 4.08 -2.88 -19.13
CA GLU A 34 3.49 -2.51 -20.43
C GLU A 34 2.03 -2.97 -20.56
N GLY A 35 1.62 -4.01 -19.84
CA GLY A 35 0.20 -4.33 -19.64
C GLY A 35 -0.52 -4.90 -20.88
N GLY A 36 0.22 -5.58 -21.77
CA GLY A 36 -0.34 -6.26 -22.95
C GLY A 36 -1.13 -7.53 -22.60
N LEU A 37 -2.29 -7.38 -21.95
CA LEU A 37 -3.11 -8.51 -21.51
C LEU A 37 -3.74 -9.26 -22.69
N GLY A 38 -3.79 -10.59 -22.59
CA GLY A 38 -4.43 -11.47 -23.55
C GLY A 38 -5.90 -11.78 -23.23
N GLY A 39 -6.53 -12.53 -24.12
CA GLY A 39 -7.87 -13.09 -23.92
C GLY A 39 -8.96 -12.03 -23.65
N ARG A 40 -9.87 -12.35 -22.72
CA ARG A 40 -10.97 -11.44 -22.31
C ARG A 40 -10.44 -10.15 -21.68
N CYS A 41 -9.36 -10.23 -20.90
CA CYS A 41 -8.75 -9.07 -20.27
C CYS A 41 -8.13 -8.09 -21.29
N GLY A 42 -7.62 -8.60 -22.42
CA GLY A 42 -7.04 -7.76 -23.48
C GLY A 42 -8.03 -6.84 -24.18
N ARG A 43 -9.30 -7.24 -24.27
CA ARG A 43 -10.41 -6.45 -24.84
C ARG A 43 -11.28 -5.76 -23.78
N CYS A 44 -10.95 -5.89 -22.51
CA CYS A 44 -11.74 -5.33 -21.42
C CYS A 44 -11.60 -3.81 -21.34
N GLU A 45 -12.69 -3.08 -21.17
CA GLU A 45 -12.65 -1.64 -20.94
C GLU A 45 -11.90 -1.30 -19.65
N TYR A 46 -11.86 -2.21 -18.67
CA TYR A 46 -11.15 -2.00 -17.41
C TYR A 46 -9.65 -2.30 -17.51
N ARG A 47 -9.10 -2.73 -18.67
CA ARG A 47 -7.72 -3.22 -18.78
C ARG A 47 -6.61 -2.24 -18.35
N LYS A 48 -6.91 -0.93 -18.31
CA LYS A 48 -5.99 0.12 -17.84
C LYS A 48 -6.04 0.37 -16.33
N VAL A 49 -7.12 -0.06 -15.66
CA VAL A 49 -7.34 0.14 -14.22
C VAL A 49 -7.29 -1.17 -13.42
N CYS A 50 -7.61 -2.28 -14.08
CA CYS A 50 -7.64 -3.61 -13.51
C CYS A 50 -6.93 -4.55 -14.47
N GLY A 51 -6.00 -5.34 -13.93
CA GLY A 51 -5.38 -6.43 -14.67
C GLY A 51 -5.97 -7.80 -14.33
N GLY A 52 -6.52 -7.97 -13.13
CA GLY A 52 -6.67 -9.28 -12.49
C GLY A 52 -5.36 -9.74 -11.81
N CYS A 53 -5.38 -10.95 -11.25
CA CYS A 53 -4.24 -11.57 -10.59
C CYS A 53 -3.32 -12.26 -11.61
N ARG A 54 -2.11 -11.74 -11.78
CA ARG A 54 -1.11 -12.30 -12.70
C ARG A 54 -0.63 -13.70 -12.29
N ALA A 55 -0.59 -13.98 -10.99
CA ALA A 55 -0.26 -15.30 -10.48
C ALA A 55 -1.31 -16.35 -10.88
N ARG A 56 -2.61 -15.98 -10.85
CA ARG A 56 -3.68 -16.89 -11.26
C ARG A 56 -3.76 -17.07 -12.77
N ALA A 57 -3.62 -15.99 -13.53
CA ALA A 57 -3.47 -16.08 -14.98
C ALA A 57 -2.33 -17.04 -15.37
N PHE A 58 -1.17 -16.93 -14.70
CA PHE A 58 -0.06 -17.86 -14.92
C PHE A 58 -0.37 -19.29 -14.50
N ALA A 59 -1.00 -19.50 -13.35
CA ALA A 59 -1.36 -20.84 -12.87
C ALA A 59 -2.35 -21.56 -13.81
N GLU A 60 -3.27 -20.82 -14.42
CA GLU A 60 -4.30 -21.35 -15.32
C GLU A 60 -3.81 -21.51 -16.76
N THR A 61 -3.00 -20.57 -17.26
CA THR A 61 -2.66 -20.47 -18.70
C THR A 61 -1.18 -20.68 -19.02
N GLY A 62 -0.30 -20.65 -18.01
CA GLY A 62 1.15 -20.64 -18.18
C GLY A 62 1.72 -19.29 -18.65
N ASP A 63 0.89 -18.26 -18.87
CA ASP A 63 1.32 -16.91 -19.23
C ASP A 63 0.84 -15.89 -18.19
N PRO A 64 1.74 -15.13 -17.54
CA PRO A 64 1.31 -14.09 -16.60
C PRO A 64 0.49 -12.98 -17.24
N LEU A 65 0.57 -12.80 -18.57
CA LEU A 65 -0.26 -11.85 -19.33
C LEU A 65 -1.58 -12.46 -19.84
N GLY A 66 -1.84 -13.73 -19.54
CA GLY A 66 -3.11 -14.39 -19.85
C GLY A 66 -4.32 -13.79 -19.12
N PRO A 67 -5.55 -14.21 -19.48
CA PRO A 67 -6.75 -13.84 -18.76
C PRO A 67 -6.73 -14.38 -17.32
N ASP A 68 -7.38 -13.65 -16.42
CA ASP A 68 -7.70 -14.12 -15.08
C ASP A 68 -9.19 -14.54 -15.02
N ASP A 69 -9.46 -15.84 -14.90
CA ASP A 69 -10.81 -16.38 -14.99
C ASP A 69 -11.62 -16.28 -13.69
N SER A 70 -11.09 -15.76 -12.56
CA SER A 70 -12.00 -15.46 -11.43
C SER A 70 -12.86 -14.22 -11.66
N CYS A 71 -12.52 -13.41 -12.66
CA CYS A 71 -13.28 -12.20 -12.91
C CYS A 71 -14.68 -12.59 -13.42
N ALA A 72 -15.73 -12.28 -12.64
CA ALA A 72 -17.11 -12.54 -13.05
C ALA A 72 -17.59 -11.60 -14.17
N TYR A 73 -16.85 -10.52 -14.45
CA TYR A 73 -17.19 -9.54 -15.46
C TYR A 73 -16.84 -10.04 -16.87
N GLU A 74 -17.83 -10.09 -17.77
CA GLU A 74 -17.58 -10.43 -19.18
C GLU A 74 -17.52 -9.16 -20.05
N PRO A 75 -16.35 -8.83 -20.63
CA PRO A 75 -16.18 -7.62 -21.42
C PRO A 75 -16.78 -7.76 -22.82
N SER A 76 -17.54 -6.74 -23.21
CA SER A 76 -18.11 -6.63 -24.57
C SER A 76 -17.04 -6.45 -25.66
N GLY A 77 -15.91 -5.80 -25.33
CA GLY A 77 -14.88 -5.43 -26.31
C GLY A 77 -15.22 -4.21 -27.17
N GLU A 78 -16.42 -3.64 -27.01
CA GLU A 78 -16.92 -2.51 -27.80
C GLU A 78 -16.72 -1.16 -27.11
N ARG A 79 -16.54 -1.18 -25.79
CA ARG A 79 -16.37 0.02 -24.97
C ARG A 79 -14.91 0.46 -24.95
N GLU A 80 -14.71 1.77 -24.96
CA GLU A 80 -13.38 2.35 -24.83
C GLU A 80 -12.77 2.03 -23.45
N PRO A 81 -11.43 1.89 -23.37
CA PRO A 81 -10.76 1.70 -22.09
C PRO A 81 -11.04 2.83 -21.11
N ILE A 82 -11.41 2.47 -19.88
CA ILE A 82 -11.59 3.40 -18.77
C ILE A 82 -10.20 3.87 -18.33
N GLU A 83 -9.98 5.17 -18.41
CA GLU A 83 -8.74 5.77 -17.94
C GLU A 83 -8.71 5.79 -16.39
N PRO A 84 -7.56 5.49 -15.77
CA PRO A 84 -7.42 5.60 -14.33
C PRO A 84 -7.59 7.06 -13.89
N SER A 85 -8.33 7.28 -12.81
CA SER A 85 -8.55 8.62 -12.24
C SER A 85 -7.27 9.26 -11.68
N ARG A 86 -6.22 8.46 -11.46
CA ARG A 86 -4.88 8.90 -11.03
C ARG A 86 -3.81 8.10 -11.77
N ALA A 87 -2.65 8.70 -11.98
CA ALA A 87 -1.52 7.98 -12.56
C ALA A 87 -1.13 6.78 -11.67
N ILE A 88 -1.07 5.59 -12.26
CA ILE A 88 -0.59 4.39 -11.58
C ILE A 88 0.95 4.46 -11.54
N THR A 89 1.54 4.61 -10.36
CA THR A 89 2.99 4.88 -10.20
C THR A 89 3.84 3.64 -9.95
N TYR A 90 3.33 2.42 -10.18
CA TYR A 90 4.08 1.19 -9.85
C TYR A 90 5.43 1.14 -10.58
N GLY A 91 6.51 1.41 -9.85
CA GLY A 91 7.87 1.38 -10.37
C GLY A 91 8.26 2.54 -11.28
N THR A 92 7.44 3.60 -11.38
CA THR A 92 7.88 4.86 -12.00
C THR A 92 8.76 5.61 -11.00
N PRO A 93 9.93 6.15 -11.39
CA PRO A 93 10.69 7.02 -10.51
C PRO A 93 9.80 8.20 -10.06
N PRO A 94 9.93 8.66 -8.81
CA PRO A 94 9.19 9.83 -8.36
C PRO A 94 9.46 10.98 -9.33
N ARG A 95 8.40 11.71 -9.73
CA ARG A 95 8.54 12.91 -10.54
C ARG A 95 9.45 13.88 -9.80
N SER A 96 10.37 14.53 -10.52
CA SER A 96 11.18 15.60 -9.93
C SER A 96 10.25 16.74 -9.50
N HIS A 97 10.67 17.51 -8.48
CA HIS A 97 9.94 18.68 -7.97
C HIS A 97 9.65 19.77 -9.02
N GLU A 98 10.13 19.61 -10.26
CA GLU A 98 10.04 20.58 -11.35
C GLU A 98 8.80 20.36 -12.24
N ASP A 99 8.14 19.20 -12.14
CA ASP A 99 7.00 18.80 -12.98
C ASP A 99 5.62 19.16 -12.38
N GLU A 100 5.57 20.06 -11.39
CA GLU A 100 4.40 20.50 -10.62
C GLU A 100 3.45 21.44 -11.41
N ALA A 101 2.96 21.00 -12.55
CA ALA A 101 1.90 21.73 -13.27
C ALA A 101 0.94 20.78 -14.00
N ALA A 102 0.22 19.95 -13.25
CA ALA A 102 -1.05 19.37 -13.72
C ALA A 102 -2.04 19.22 -12.55
N PRO A 103 -3.33 19.53 -12.78
CA PRO A 103 -4.30 19.71 -11.71
C PRO A 103 -4.77 18.38 -11.14
N GLY A 104 -4.93 18.34 -9.81
CA GLY A 104 -5.84 17.42 -9.14
C GLY A 104 -5.30 16.02 -8.85
N VAL A 105 -4.16 15.92 -8.16
CA VAL A 105 -3.89 14.74 -7.35
C VAL A 105 -4.67 14.93 -6.05
N GLY A 106 -5.88 14.38 -5.99
CA GLY A 106 -6.45 14.07 -4.69
C GLY A 106 -5.45 13.12 -4.01
N GLU A 107 -5.11 13.39 -2.77
CA GLU A 107 -4.43 12.41 -1.94
C GLU A 107 -5.42 11.28 -1.67
N GLY A 108 -4.96 10.09 -1.28
CA GLY A 108 -5.91 9.17 -0.65
C GLY A 108 -6.28 9.82 0.67
N GLU A 109 -7.46 10.43 0.78
CA GLU A 109 -8.01 10.84 2.06
C GLU A 109 -7.94 9.64 3.03
N ALA A 110 -6.98 9.70 3.95
CA ALA A 110 -7.26 9.32 5.31
C ALA A 110 -8.60 9.98 5.70
N PRO A 111 -9.46 9.33 6.51
CA PRO A 111 -10.74 9.93 6.89
C PRO A 111 -10.53 11.40 7.24
N ASP A 112 -11.28 12.24 6.54
CA ASP A 112 -11.29 13.70 6.63
C ASP A 112 -11.67 14.10 8.06
N ASP A 113 -10.69 14.03 8.95
CA ASP A 113 -10.71 14.64 10.27
C ASP A 113 -10.32 16.11 10.06
N GLY A 114 -11.22 16.85 9.38
CA GLY A 114 -11.03 18.21 8.85
C GLY A 114 -9.89 19.01 9.46
N GLU A 115 -8.92 19.34 8.61
CA GLU A 115 -7.81 20.30 8.74
C GLU A 115 -7.73 21.06 10.08
N ALA A 116 -7.52 20.32 11.16
CA ALA A 116 -7.42 20.90 12.49
C ALA A 116 -5.97 21.33 12.67
N LEU A 117 -5.77 22.63 12.87
CA LEU A 117 -4.44 23.19 13.15
C LEU A 117 -3.70 22.33 14.20
N PRO A 118 -2.38 22.14 14.05
CA PRO A 118 -1.58 21.41 15.03
C PRO A 118 -1.81 22.00 16.42
N LEU A 119 -2.16 21.17 17.39
CA LEU A 119 -2.32 21.65 18.76
C LEU A 119 -0.95 22.13 19.26
N PRO A 120 -0.87 23.23 20.02
CA PRO A 120 0.39 23.61 20.66
C PRO A 120 0.82 22.51 21.64
N TRP A 121 2.13 22.27 21.76
CA TRP A 121 2.71 21.32 22.72
C TRP A 121 3.52 22.07 23.77
N SER A 122 3.45 21.65 25.03
CA SER A 122 4.41 22.11 26.04
C SER A 122 5.81 21.57 25.75
N GLU A 123 6.84 22.26 26.24
CA GLU A 123 8.24 21.85 26.06
C GLU A 123 8.49 20.42 26.58
N ASP A 124 7.97 20.11 27.77
CA ASP A 124 8.08 18.78 28.37
C ASP A 124 7.36 17.68 27.58
N ALA A 125 6.19 17.98 26.99
CA ALA A 125 5.46 17.02 26.15
C ALA A 125 6.21 16.78 24.83
N ARG A 126 6.76 17.83 24.24
CA ARG A 126 7.56 17.76 23.01
C ARG A 126 8.84 16.94 23.22
N ALA A 127 9.57 17.18 24.32
CA ALA A 127 10.76 16.40 24.68
C ALA A 127 10.46 14.91 24.92
N ARG A 128 9.23 14.55 25.28
CA ARG A 128 8.79 13.14 25.37
C ARG A 128 8.50 12.56 23.99
N ALA A 129 7.84 13.31 23.11
CA ALA A 129 7.55 12.89 21.74
C ALA A 129 8.82 12.70 20.90
N GLU A 130 9.86 13.51 21.11
CA GLU A 130 11.13 13.43 20.38
C GLU A 130 11.90 12.12 20.65
N ARG A 131 11.67 11.47 21.80
CA ARG A 131 12.22 10.14 22.13
C ARG A 131 11.61 9.00 21.32
N ILE A 132 10.49 9.24 20.65
CA ILE A 132 9.85 8.27 19.76
C ILE A 132 10.68 8.17 18.47
N PRO A 133 10.97 6.95 17.96
CA PRO A 133 11.66 6.77 16.69
C PRO A 133 10.98 7.52 15.54
N SER A 134 11.78 8.10 14.63
CA SER A 134 11.28 9.00 13.57
C SER A 134 10.20 8.36 12.69
N PHE A 135 10.34 7.07 12.37
CA PHE A 135 9.42 6.35 11.48
C PHE A 135 8.01 6.12 12.07
N VAL A 136 7.81 6.28 13.38
CA VAL A 136 6.49 6.19 14.03
C VAL A 136 6.06 7.51 14.69
N ARG A 137 6.96 8.49 14.80
CA ARG A 137 6.71 9.74 15.54
C ARG A 137 5.49 10.49 15.02
N SER A 138 5.36 10.65 13.70
CA SER A 138 4.21 11.33 13.08
C SER A 138 2.87 10.68 13.43
N VAL A 139 2.81 9.34 13.40
CA VAL A 139 1.61 8.57 13.73
C VAL A 139 1.23 8.74 15.20
N VAL A 140 2.22 8.69 16.11
CA VAL A 140 1.96 8.88 17.55
C VAL A 140 1.53 10.31 17.85
N THR A 141 2.20 11.31 17.28
CA THR A 141 1.84 12.73 17.45
C THR A 141 0.40 12.98 17.00
N ALA A 142 0.00 12.51 15.81
CA ALA A 142 -1.36 12.66 15.30
C ALA A 142 -2.39 12.00 16.23
N ARG A 143 -2.09 10.82 16.78
CA ARG A 143 -2.97 10.11 17.70
C ARG A 143 -3.13 10.84 19.04
N VAL A 144 -2.06 11.40 19.58
CA VAL A 144 -2.07 12.21 20.81
C VAL A 144 -2.90 13.48 20.60
N GLU A 145 -2.72 14.16 19.47
CA GLU A 145 -3.49 15.37 19.17
C GLU A 145 -4.97 15.07 18.97
N ARG A 146 -5.31 13.97 18.28
CA ARG A 146 -6.70 13.53 18.15
C ARG A 146 -7.33 13.26 19.52
N PHE A 147 -6.62 12.52 20.38
CA PHE A 147 -7.07 12.26 21.74
C PHE A 147 -7.32 13.56 22.53
N ALA A 148 -6.42 14.53 22.38
CA ALA A 148 -6.52 15.82 23.04
C ALA A 148 -7.75 16.60 22.55
N ARG A 149 -7.98 16.67 21.23
CA ARG A 149 -9.14 17.35 20.64
C ARG A 149 -10.47 16.72 21.06
N GLU A 150 -10.57 15.39 21.02
CA GLU A 150 -11.78 14.66 21.40
C GLU A 150 -12.21 14.92 22.86
N ARG A 151 -11.27 15.29 23.72
CA ARG A 151 -11.50 15.63 25.13
C ARG A 151 -11.53 17.13 25.40
N GLY A 152 -11.44 17.96 24.36
CA GLY A 152 -11.51 19.42 24.47
C GLY A 152 -10.24 20.08 25.02
N TYR A 153 -9.08 19.43 24.95
CA TYR A 153 -7.82 20.06 25.31
C TYR A 153 -7.34 21.02 24.21
N GLU A 154 -6.96 22.24 24.60
CA GLU A 154 -6.43 23.27 23.70
C GLU A 154 -4.90 23.17 23.49
N ARG A 155 -4.21 22.33 24.27
CA ARG A 155 -2.76 22.14 24.25
C ARG A 155 -2.42 20.72 24.71
N VAL A 156 -1.37 20.14 24.12
CA VAL A 156 -0.78 18.88 24.59
C VAL A 156 0.30 19.18 25.62
N ASP A 157 0.04 18.84 26.87
CA ASP A 157 1.00 19.01 27.98
C ASP A 157 1.33 17.68 28.67
N ALA A 158 2.05 17.76 29.80
CA ALA A 158 2.47 16.59 30.54
C ALA A 158 1.30 15.78 31.11
N GLU A 159 0.17 16.41 31.42
CA GLU A 159 -1.03 15.78 31.95
C GLU A 159 -1.77 15.02 30.85
N VAL A 160 -1.96 15.66 29.69
CA VAL A 160 -2.53 15.02 28.49
C VAL A 160 -1.71 13.79 28.10
N MET A 161 -0.38 13.90 28.08
CA MET A 161 0.50 12.77 27.76
C MET A 161 0.39 11.62 28.77
N ALA A 162 0.20 11.93 30.06
CA ALA A 162 -0.01 10.92 31.10
C ALA A 162 -1.38 10.26 30.96
N GLU A 163 -2.41 11.01 30.59
CA GLU A 163 -3.74 10.48 30.33
C GLU A 163 -3.79 9.59 29.08
N VAL A 164 -3.15 10.01 27.98
CA VAL A 164 -2.99 9.17 26.78
C VAL A 164 -2.38 7.83 27.14
N ARG A 165 -1.30 7.82 27.93
CA ARG A 165 -0.63 6.58 28.35
C ARG A 165 -1.53 5.67 29.19
N ARG A 166 -2.40 6.23 30.02
CA ARG A 166 -3.35 5.46 30.86
C ARG A 166 -4.53 4.92 30.04
N SER A 167 -5.01 5.69 29.08
CA SER A 167 -6.25 5.41 28.34
C SER A 167 -6.04 4.66 27.03
N LEU A 168 -4.83 4.72 26.45
CA LEU A 168 -4.44 4.03 25.22
C LEU A 168 -3.23 3.12 25.49
N PRO A 169 -3.40 2.02 26.25
CA PRO A 169 -2.34 1.04 26.41
C PRO A 169 -2.00 0.44 25.04
N VAL A 170 -0.71 0.41 24.71
CA VAL A 170 -0.22 -0.18 23.46
C VAL A 170 -0.26 -1.69 23.61
N ASP A 171 -1.35 -2.30 23.16
CA ASP A 171 -1.51 -3.76 23.14
C ASP A 171 -0.76 -4.35 21.95
N PHE A 172 0.53 -4.65 22.14
CA PHE A 172 1.36 -5.32 21.13
C PHE A 172 0.93 -6.78 20.88
N SER A 173 0.12 -7.37 21.77
CA SER A 173 -0.38 -8.74 21.70
C SER A 173 -1.43 -8.95 20.59
N LYS A 174 -2.04 -7.86 20.07
CA LYS A 174 -3.08 -7.92 19.03
C LYS A 174 -2.56 -7.83 17.60
N ARG A 175 -1.24 -7.76 17.38
CA ARG A 175 -0.62 -7.94 16.06
C ARG A 175 0.54 -8.91 16.17
N LEU A 176 0.22 -10.19 16.37
CA LEU A 176 1.17 -11.24 16.06
C LEU A 176 1.52 -11.13 14.57
N PRO A 177 2.82 -11.11 14.20
CA PRO A 177 3.24 -11.30 12.82
C PRO A 177 2.56 -12.53 12.25
N PHE A 178 2.09 -12.47 10.99
CA PHE A 178 1.34 -13.55 10.35
C PHE A 178 2.01 -14.94 10.47
N PHE A 179 3.34 -14.96 10.58
CA PHE A 179 4.18 -16.16 10.67
C PHE A 179 4.22 -16.81 12.07
N LEU A 180 3.68 -16.15 13.10
CA LEU A 180 3.57 -16.67 14.49
C LEU A 180 2.13 -17.01 14.87
N LYS A 181 1.20 -17.00 13.90
CA LYS A 181 -0.15 -17.51 14.10
C LYS A 181 -0.05 -19.04 14.03
N GLU A 182 -0.09 -19.70 15.18
CA GLU A 182 -0.18 -21.16 15.24
C GLU A 182 -1.39 -21.61 14.42
N THR A 183 -1.13 -22.50 13.46
CA THR A 183 -2.13 -23.10 12.57
C THR A 183 -2.88 -24.18 13.34
N GLU A 184 -3.95 -23.81 14.04
CA GLU A 184 -4.99 -24.77 14.41
C GLU A 184 -6.01 -24.83 13.28
N ASP A 185 -5.71 -25.66 12.28
CA ASP A 185 -6.68 -26.33 11.40
C ASP A 185 -5.88 -27.33 10.55
N ASP A 186 -5.52 -28.46 11.17
CA ASP A 186 -5.11 -29.66 10.43
C ASP A 186 -6.37 -30.48 10.13
N PRO A 187 -6.83 -30.57 8.87
CA PRO A 187 -8.02 -31.34 8.52
C PRO A 187 -7.74 -32.85 8.41
N ASN A 188 -6.61 -33.37 8.89
CA ASN A 188 -6.27 -34.77 8.73
C ASN A 188 -5.48 -35.36 9.91
N GLU A 189 -6.17 -35.56 11.04
CA GLU A 189 -5.77 -36.55 12.04
C GLU A 189 -6.99 -37.47 12.35
N PRO A 190 -6.80 -38.81 12.40
CA PRO A 190 -7.89 -39.81 12.35
C PRO A 190 -8.80 -39.89 13.57
#